data_AF-A0A923QE64-F1
#
_entry.id   AF-A0A923QE64-F1
#
_cell.length_a   1.000
_cell.length_b   1.000
_cell.length_c   1.000
_cell.angle_alpha   90.00
_cell.angle_beta   90.00
_cell.angle_gamma   90.00
#
_symmetry.space_group_name_H-M   'P 1'
#
loop_
_entity.id
_entity.type
_entity.pdbx_description
1 polymer ?
#
loop_
_entity_poly.entity_id
_entity_poly.type
_entity_poly.pdbx_seq_one_letter_code
_entity_poly.pdbx_strand_id
1 'polypeptide(L)'
;MDIIIVPGWRDSGPGHWQSLWAERLPAARRVVQDDWVSPTRQAWVGSLAREILASPGPADPERRANLNDFAPVPFGKLPYRSVLVASGNDPYCPVRLAGAYARAWGSEFVRLNDAGHINVESGHGEWPLGLALLQSLTGDAGLGQQPLPKTSLETA
;
A
#
# COMPACT_ATOMS: atom_id res chain seq x y z
N MET A 1 3.96 14.83 3.49
CA MET A 1 2.99 14.02 2.72
C MET A 1 2.56 12.89 3.63
N ASP A 2 1.26 12.80 3.91
CA ASP A 2 0.72 11.75 4.77
C ASP A 2 0.58 10.45 3.97
N ILE A 3 0.90 9.33 4.62
CA ILE A 3 0.78 8.00 4.04
C ILE A 3 -0.29 7.27 4.84
N ILE A 4 -1.37 6.83 4.18
CA ILE A 4 -2.38 5.98 4.82
C ILE A 4 -2.15 4.55 4.36
N ILE A 5 -1.84 3.67 5.31
CA ILE A 5 -1.67 2.23 5.09
C ILE A 5 -2.99 1.55 5.44
N VAL A 6 -3.57 0.83 4.47
CA VAL A 6 -4.78 0.03 4.64
C VAL A 6 -4.38 -1.44 4.70
N PRO A 7 -4.35 -2.08 5.89
CA PRO A 7 -3.99 -3.48 6.04
C PRO A 7 -4.98 -4.41 5.31
N GLY A 8 -4.55 -5.63 5.00
CA GLY A 8 -5.45 -6.70 4.57
C GLY A 8 -6.19 -7.37 5.73
N TRP A 9 -6.86 -8.49 5.44
CA TRP A 9 -7.51 -9.34 6.45
C TRP A 9 -6.52 -9.77 7.56
N ARG A 10 -7.00 -9.86 8.81
CA ARG A 10 -6.19 -10.17 10.01
C ARG A 10 -5.06 -9.19 10.31
N ASP A 11 -5.20 -7.93 9.91
CA ASP A 11 -4.31 -6.83 10.28
C ASP A 11 -2.83 -7.08 9.92
N SER A 12 -2.55 -7.89 8.90
CA SER A 12 -1.21 -8.00 8.28
C SER A 12 -0.08 -8.02 9.32
N GLY A 13 0.04 -9.11 10.08
CA GLY A 13 0.80 -9.22 11.34
C GLY A 13 2.23 -8.64 11.38
N PRO A 14 2.93 -8.70 12.54
CA PRO A 14 4.08 -7.83 12.83
C PRO A 14 5.25 -7.91 11.83
N GLY A 15 5.47 -9.06 11.18
CA GLY A 15 6.52 -9.22 10.18
C GLY A 15 6.19 -8.68 8.79
N HIS A 16 4.95 -8.22 8.55
CA HIS A 16 4.46 -7.79 7.25
C HIS A 16 4.93 -6.37 6.92
N TRP A 17 5.24 -6.10 5.64
CA TRP A 17 5.71 -4.78 5.19
C TRP A 17 4.78 -3.63 5.62
N GLN A 18 3.46 -3.85 5.59
CA GLN A 18 2.47 -2.87 6.05
C GLN A 18 2.66 -2.46 7.51
N SER A 19 3.03 -3.39 8.39
CA SER A 19 3.25 -3.14 9.81
C SER A 19 4.62 -2.50 10.04
N LEU A 20 5.65 -3.04 9.40
CA LEU A 20 7.01 -2.49 9.48
C LEU A 20 7.09 -1.05 8.96
N TRP A 21 6.38 -0.73 7.87
CA TRP A 21 6.34 0.62 7.34
C TRP A 21 5.54 1.57 8.22
N ALA A 22 4.43 1.12 8.83
CA ALA A 22 3.64 1.93 9.75
C ALA A 22 4.46 2.36 11.00
N GLU A 23 5.37 1.50 11.46
CA GLU A 23 6.25 1.80 12.60
C GLU A 23 7.43 2.72 12.22
N ARG A 24 7.93 2.61 10.99
CA ARG A 24 9.19 3.26 10.58
C ARG A 24 9.03 4.57 9.85
N LEU A 25 7.92 4.77 9.13
CA LEU A 25 7.68 5.97 8.35
C LEU A 25 6.97 7.01 9.23
N PRO A 26 7.60 8.15 9.59
CA PRO A 26 7.00 9.11 10.53
C PRO A 26 5.67 9.71 10.07
N ALA A 27 5.40 9.70 8.77
CA ALA A 27 4.16 10.21 8.18
C ALA A 27 3.13 9.09 7.87
N ALA A 28 3.41 7.84 8.23
CA ALA A 28 2.49 6.74 8.04
C ALA A 28 1.44 6.68 9.15
N ARG A 29 0.18 6.58 8.74
CA ARG A 29 -0.97 6.27 9.57
C ARG A 29 -1.54 4.95 9.10
N ARG A 30 -1.80 4.06 10.05
CA ARG A 30 -2.41 2.76 9.77
C ARG A 30 -3.91 2.84 10.05
N VAL A 31 -4.73 2.39 9.09
CA VAL A 31 -6.17 2.25 9.33
C VAL A 31 -6.40 1.11 10.32
N VAL A 32 -7.03 1.42 11.44
CA VAL A 32 -7.41 0.43 12.47
C VAL A 32 -8.87 0.03 12.27
N GLN A 33 -9.15 -1.27 12.37
CA GLN A 33 -10.50 -1.83 12.29
C GLN A 33 -10.95 -2.36 13.64
N ASP A 34 -12.26 -2.29 13.87
CA ASP A 34 -12.88 -2.74 15.14
C ASP A 34 -12.87 -4.27 15.27
N ASP A 35 -12.94 -5.00 14.14
CA ASP A 35 -12.87 -6.47 14.08
C ASP A 35 -12.07 -6.91 12.85
N TRP A 36 -10.92 -7.54 13.08
CA TRP A 36 -10.03 -8.05 12.03
C TRP A 36 -10.34 -9.48 11.59
N VAL A 37 -11.13 -10.22 12.38
CA VAL A 37 -11.49 -11.62 12.13
C VAL A 37 -12.75 -11.69 11.27
N SER A 38 -13.77 -10.93 11.65
CA SER A 38 -15.07 -10.87 10.97
C SER A 38 -15.47 -9.42 10.62
N PRO A 39 -14.62 -8.69 9.85
CA PRO A 39 -14.92 -7.31 9.51
C PRO A 39 -16.22 -7.18 8.73
N THR A 40 -17.04 -6.20 9.09
CA THR A 40 -18.12 -5.76 8.22
C THR A 40 -17.58 -4.74 7.23
N ARG A 41 -18.12 -4.76 6.01
CA ARG A 41 -17.77 -3.77 4.99
C ARG A 41 -18.00 -2.33 5.47
N GLN A 42 -19.14 -2.08 6.13
CA GLN A 42 -19.51 -0.75 6.59
C GLN A 42 -18.50 -0.22 7.62
N ALA A 43 -18.10 -1.06 8.58
CA ALA A 43 -17.05 -0.69 9.54
C ALA A 43 -15.73 -0.42 8.83
N TRP A 44 -15.35 -1.30 7.89
CA TRP A 44 -14.07 -1.18 7.17
C TRP A 44 -13.93 0.14 6.41
N VAL A 45 -14.96 0.46 5.63
CA VAL A 45 -15.07 1.71 4.89
C VAL A 45 -15.13 2.90 5.83
N GLY A 46 -15.88 2.80 6.93
CA GLY A 46 -16.02 3.86 7.92
C GLY A 46 -14.69 4.25 8.55
N SER A 47 -13.87 3.26 8.93
CA SER A 47 -12.53 3.49 9.48
C SER A 47 -11.58 4.11 8.46
N LEU A 48 -11.58 3.63 7.21
CA LEU A 48 -10.78 4.23 6.15
C LEU A 48 -11.18 5.69 5.89
N ALA A 49 -12.48 5.95 5.77
CA ALA A 49 -12.99 7.31 5.55
C ALA A 49 -12.59 8.24 6.70
N ARG A 50 -12.65 7.76 7.95
CA ARG A 50 -12.23 8.52 9.14
C ARG A 50 -10.76 8.91 9.07
N GLU A 51 -9.87 7.97 8.73
CA GLU A 51 -8.44 8.24 8.61
C GLU A 51 -8.12 9.20 7.46
N ILE A 52 -8.79 9.05 6.30
CA ILE A 52 -8.63 9.98 5.18
C ILE A 52 -9.06 11.40 5.58
N LEU A 53 -10.20 11.54 6.26
CA LEU A 53 -10.71 12.85 6.70
C LEU A 53 -9.89 13.48 7.83
N ALA A 54 -9.21 12.67 8.64
CA ALA A 54 -8.32 13.14 9.69
C ALA A 54 -6.93 13.56 9.18
N SER A 55 -6.56 13.18 7.96
CA SER A 55 -5.26 13.51 7.37
C SER A 55 -5.24 14.95 6.82
N PRO A 56 -4.26 15.79 7.22
CA PRO A 56 -4.03 17.12 6.64
C PRO A 56 -3.56 17.03 5.18
N GLY A 57 -4.52 16.92 4.26
CA GLY A 57 -4.36 17.14 2.83
C GLY A 57 -5.62 17.81 2.28
N PRO A 58 -5.62 18.29 1.02
CA PRO A 58 -6.85 18.71 0.37
C PRO A 58 -7.74 17.47 0.16
N ALA A 59 -8.50 17.10 1.18
CA ALA A 59 -9.68 16.27 1.02
C ALA A 59 -10.69 17.14 0.28
N ASP A 60 -10.64 17.13 -1.05
CA ASP A 60 -11.61 17.82 -1.89
C ASP A 60 -13.02 17.40 -1.46
N PRO A 61 -13.80 18.28 -0.80
CA PRO A 61 -15.10 17.91 -0.25
C PRO A 61 -16.10 17.53 -1.36
N GLU A 62 -15.88 17.99 -2.59
CA GLU A 62 -16.71 17.71 -3.76
C GLU A 62 -16.36 16.36 -4.42
N ARG A 63 -15.15 15.82 -4.19
CA ARG A 63 -14.73 14.47 -4.64
C ARG A 63 -14.93 13.39 -3.58
N ARG A 64 -15.91 13.55 -2.69
CA ARG A 64 -16.34 12.49 -1.78
C ARG A 64 -16.98 11.34 -2.58
N ALA A 65 -16.17 10.36 -2.96
CA ALA A 65 -16.71 9.09 -3.44
C ALA A 65 -17.34 8.37 -2.25
N ASN A 66 -18.63 8.02 -2.36
CA ASN A 66 -19.23 7.08 -1.44
C ASN A 66 -18.53 5.72 -1.63
N LEU A 67 -17.83 5.26 -0.59
CA LEU A 67 -17.16 3.96 -0.56
C LEU A 67 -18.25 2.86 -0.40
N ASN A 68 -18.94 2.59 -1.50
CA ASN A 68 -20.21 1.87 -1.51
C ASN A 68 -20.12 0.39 -1.91
N ASP A 69 -18.95 -0.16 -2.21
CA ASP A 69 -18.72 -1.60 -2.30
C ASP A 69 -17.23 -1.97 -2.41
N PHE A 70 -16.89 -3.24 -2.16
CA PHE A 70 -15.64 -3.83 -2.64
C PHE A 70 -15.79 -4.35 -4.08
N ALA A 71 -17.03 -4.63 -4.52
CA ALA A 71 -17.34 -5.11 -5.86
C ALA A 71 -18.61 -4.46 -6.46
N PRO A 72 -18.68 -4.21 -7.78
CA PRO A 72 -17.60 -4.43 -8.73
C PRO A 72 -16.44 -3.48 -8.45
N VAL A 73 -15.22 -4.00 -8.62
CA VAL A 73 -14.02 -3.17 -8.54
C VAL A 73 -14.17 -2.06 -9.59
N PRO A 74 -14.05 -0.77 -9.21
CA PRO A 74 -14.25 0.33 -10.14
C PRO A 74 -13.39 0.15 -11.39
N PHE A 75 -13.96 0.33 -12.58
CA PHE A 75 -13.25 0.11 -13.85
C PHE A 75 -13.17 1.41 -14.65
N GLY A 76 -12.41 2.37 -14.13
CA GLY A 76 -12.25 3.70 -14.73
C GLY A 76 -11.00 4.41 -14.23
N LYS A 77 -10.52 5.38 -15.01
CA LYS A 77 -9.24 6.04 -14.76
C LYS A 77 -9.23 6.75 -13.39
N LEU A 78 -8.19 6.49 -12.59
CA LEU A 78 -8.00 7.19 -11.32
C LEU A 78 -7.57 8.64 -11.60
N PRO A 79 -8.07 9.61 -10.82
CA PRO A 79 -7.76 11.03 -11.05
C PRO A 79 -6.39 11.46 -10.50
N TYR A 80 -5.56 10.51 -10.06
CA TYR A 80 -4.25 10.73 -9.45
C TYR A 80 -3.23 9.68 -9.92
N ARG A 81 -1.93 9.99 -9.79
CA ARG A 81 -0.86 9.04 -10.07
C ARG A 81 -0.99 7.83 -9.14
N SER A 82 -0.86 6.63 -9.69
CA SER A 82 -0.95 5.38 -8.94
C SER A 82 -0.01 4.32 -9.53
N VAL A 83 0.49 3.44 -8.68
CA VAL A 83 1.26 2.25 -9.05
C VAL A 83 0.48 1.02 -8.55
N LEU A 84 0.28 0.03 -9.41
CA LEU A 84 -0.27 -1.28 -9.07
C LEU A 84 0.85 -2.30 -9.15
N VAL A 85 1.13 -2.97 -8.04
CA VAL A 85 2.09 -4.08 -7.99
C VAL A 85 1.34 -5.39 -7.88
N ALA A 86 1.68 -6.38 -8.72
CA ALA A 86 1.07 -7.70 -8.66
C ALA A 86 2.10 -8.80 -8.92
N SER A 87 1.90 -9.95 -8.29
CA SER A 87 2.70 -11.14 -8.55
C SER A 87 2.13 -11.96 -9.72
N GLY A 88 3.02 -12.60 -10.48
CA GLY A 88 2.69 -13.54 -11.55
C GLY A 88 2.08 -14.84 -11.05
N ASN A 89 2.31 -15.19 -9.78
CA ASN A 89 1.87 -16.42 -9.15
C ASN A 89 1.02 -16.19 -7.86
N ASP A 90 0.35 -15.04 -7.75
CA ASP A 90 -0.59 -14.79 -6.64
C ASP A 90 -1.79 -15.77 -6.71
N PRO A 91 -2.04 -16.58 -5.66
CA PRO A 91 -3.13 -17.56 -5.66
C PRO A 91 -4.53 -16.94 -5.57
N TYR A 92 -4.64 -15.68 -5.13
CA TYR A 92 -5.91 -14.98 -4.93
C TYR A 92 -6.24 -14.02 -6.08
N CYS A 93 -5.23 -13.48 -6.76
CA CYS A 93 -5.42 -12.51 -7.84
C CYS A 93 -4.59 -12.86 -9.09
N PRO A 94 -5.22 -13.41 -10.15
CA PRO A 94 -4.50 -13.68 -11.38
C PRO A 94 -3.88 -12.41 -11.97
N VAL A 95 -2.60 -12.46 -12.33
CA VAL A 95 -1.86 -11.28 -12.84
C VAL A 95 -2.52 -10.62 -14.05
N ARG A 96 -3.24 -11.39 -14.88
CA ARG A 96 -4.00 -10.86 -16.02
C ARG A 96 -5.15 -9.95 -15.57
N LEU A 97 -5.83 -10.31 -14.48
CA LEU A 97 -6.90 -9.51 -13.89
C LEU A 97 -6.32 -8.22 -13.28
N ALA A 98 -5.22 -8.32 -12.54
CA ALA A 98 -4.50 -7.16 -12.00
C ALA A 98 -4.05 -6.19 -13.11
N GLY A 99 -3.51 -6.72 -14.21
CA GLY A 99 -3.11 -5.92 -15.37
C GLY A 99 -4.30 -5.23 -16.06
N ALA A 100 -5.48 -5.87 -16.09
CA ALA A 100 -6.70 -5.25 -16.60
C ALA A 100 -7.14 -4.06 -15.73
N TYR A 101 -7.08 -4.20 -14.40
CA TYR A 101 -7.34 -3.08 -13.49
C TYR A 101 -6.31 -1.97 -13.64
N ALA A 102 -5.01 -2.27 -13.69
CA ALA A 102 -3.98 -1.26 -13.88
C ALA A 102 -4.21 -0.45 -15.17
N ARG A 103 -4.58 -1.13 -16.26
CA ARG A 103 -4.94 -0.47 -17.53
C ARG A 103 -6.18 0.42 -17.39
N ALA A 104 -7.24 -0.08 -16.76
CA ALA A 104 -8.48 0.68 -16.56
C ALA A 104 -8.26 1.94 -15.70
N TRP A 105 -7.46 1.80 -14.64
CA TRP A 105 -7.11 2.87 -13.72
C TRP A 105 -6.10 3.86 -14.29
N GLY A 106 -5.37 3.48 -15.34
CA GLY A 106 -4.23 4.26 -15.84
C GLY A 106 -3.05 4.25 -14.86
N SER A 107 -2.93 3.21 -14.04
CA SER A 107 -1.84 3.01 -13.10
C SER A 107 -0.58 2.51 -13.81
N GLU A 108 0.57 2.89 -13.29
CA GLU A 108 1.82 2.19 -13.61
C GLU A 108 1.73 0.76 -13.09
N PHE A 109 2.09 -0.23 -13.91
CA PHE A 109 1.95 -1.64 -13.54
C PHE A 109 3.32 -2.29 -13.34
N VAL A 110 3.60 -2.75 -12.12
CA VAL A 110 4.81 -3.49 -11.77
C VAL A 110 4.43 -4.95 -11.56
N ARG A 111 4.85 -5.80 -12.49
CA ARG A 111 4.69 -7.25 -12.37
C ARG A 111 5.94 -7.85 -11.72
N LEU A 112 5.74 -8.51 -10.59
CA LEU A 112 6.71 -9.43 -10.00
C LEU A 112 6.46 -10.83 -10.57
N ASN A 113 7.48 -11.64 -10.77
CA ASN A 113 7.29 -12.97 -11.35
C ASN A 113 6.79 -13.98 -10.31
N ASP A 114 7.60 -14.27 -9.29
CA ASP A 114 7.34 -15.32 -8.31
C ASP A 114 7.24 -14.78 -6.88
N ALA A 115 6.39 -13.78 -6.67
CA ALA A 115 6.29 -13.04 -5.40
C ALA A 115 5.12 -13.48 -4.50
N GLY A 116 4.45 -14.59 -4.82
CA GLY A 116 3.29 -15.10 -4.06
C GLY A 116 2.22 -14.03 -3.87
N HIS A 117 1.69 -13.91 -2.65
CA HIS A 117 0.71 -12.88 -2.29
C HIS A 117 1.36 -11.58 -1.75
N ILE A 118 2.68 -11.38 -1.95
CA ILE A 118 3.43 -10.20 -1.47
C ILE A 118 3.22 -9.99 0.05
N ASN A 119 3.25 -11.09 0.79
CA ASN A 119 3.13 -11.17 2.23
C ASN A 119 4.40 -11.79 2.85
N VAL A 120 4.43 -11.94 4.17
CA VAL A 120 5.55 -12.56 4.90
C VAL A 120 5.87 -13.97 4.41
N GLU A 121 4.85 -14.79 4.14
CA GLU A 121 5.01 -16.19 3.69
C GLU A 121 5.74 -16.27 2.34
N SER A 122 5.54 -15.26 1.49
CA SER A 122 6.23 -15.10 0.20
C SER A 122 7.55 -14.32 0.28
N GLY A 123 8.04 -14.00 1.48
CA GLY A 123 9.31 -13.30 1.70
C GLY A 123 9.22 -11.77 1.74
N HIS A 124 8.02 -11.20 1.75
CA HIS A 124 7.78 -9.75 1.70
C HIS A 124 7.55 -9.18 3.10
N GLY A 125 8.61 -9.20 3.92
CA GLY A 125 8.67 -8.51 5.20
C GLY A 125 9.07 -7.04 5.03
N GLU A 126 10.36 -6.72 4.97
CA GLU A 126 10.83 -5.34 4.80
C GLU A 126 10.43 -4.69 3.46
N TRP A 127 10.32 -5.53 2.43
CA TRP A 127 10.00 -5.20 1.05
C TRP A 127 10.62 -3.88 0.50
N PRO A 128 11.95 -3.82 0.31
CA PRO A 128 12.64 -2.61 -0.14
C PRO A 128 12.16 -2.06 -1.49
N LEU A 129 11.79 -2.94 -2.43
CA LEU A 129 11.23 -2.52 -3.72
C LEU A 129 9.93 -1.74 -3.56
N GLY A 130 9.05 -2.17 -2.65
CA GLY A 130 7.81 -1.46 -2.36
C GLY A 130 8.07 -0.06 -1.83
N LEU A 131 9.08 0.10 -0.96
CA LEU A 131 9.47 1.40 -0.43
C LEU A 131 10.00 2.33 -1.54
N ALA A 132 10.81 1.80 -2.46
CA ALA A 132 11.29 2.56 -3.62
C ALA A 132 10.14 3.01 -4.54
N LEU A 133 9.15 2.16 -4.77
CA LEU A 133 7.95 2.51 -5.55
C LEU A 133 7.13 3.60 -4.85
N LEU A 134 6.97 3.52 -3.52
CA LEU A 134 6.32 4.55 -2.73
C LEU A 134 7.07 5.89 -2.83
N GLN A 135 8.40 5.89 -2.72
CA GLN A 135 9.23 7.08 -2.89
C GLN A 135 9.09 7.68 -4.30
N SER A 136 8.91 6.85 -5.34
CA SER A 136 8.66 7.36 -6.69
C SER A 136 7.36 8.17 -6.80
N LEU A 137 6.36 7.88 -5.96
CA LEU A 137 5.06 8.57 -5.95
C LEU A 137 5.14 9.96 -5.30
N THR A 138 6.10 10.18 -4.41
CA THR A 138 6.27 11.45 -3.69
C THR A 138 7.11 12.47 -4.46
N GLY A 139 7.81 12.06 -5.53
CA GLY A 139 8.89 12.85 -6.13
C GLY A 139 10.07 13.02 -5.16
N ASP A 140 11.17 13.65 -5.60
CA ASP A 140 12.38 14.00 -4.81
C ASP A 140 12.12 14.97 -3.62
N ALA A 141 10.98 14.85 -2.94
CA ALA A 141 10.66 15.56 -1.70
C ALA A 141 10.88 14.65 -0.48
N GLY A 142 12.15 14.38 -0.16
CA GLY A 142 12.61 14.35 1.23
C GLY A 142 12.26 13.15 2.12
N LEU A 143 12.49 11.91 1.68
CA LEU A 143 12.90 10.86 2.63
C LEU A 143 14.43 10.75 2.54
N GLY A 144 15.11 11.46 3.45
CA GLY A 144 16.54 11.67 3.44
C GLY A 144 17.34 10.39 3.20
N GLN A 145 18.27 10.48 2.26
CA GLN A 145 19.38 9.54 2.14
C GLN A 145 20.17 9.56 3.45
N GLN A 146 19.91 8.60 4.34
CA GLN A 146 20.89 8.27 5.37
C GLN A 146 21.85 7.26 4.74
N PRO A 147 23.15 7.58 4.59
CA PRO A 147 24.10 6.62 4.06
C PRO A 147 24.18 5.43 5.02
N LEU A 148 24.16 4.21 4.46
CA LEU A 148 24.53 3.00 5.19
C LEU A 148 25.88 3.23 5.90
N PRO A 149 26.03 2.82 7.18
CA PRO A 149 27.31 2.94 7.86
C PRO A 149 28.36 2.17 7.06
N LYS A 150 29.44 2.85 6.68
CA LYS A 150 30.60 2.21 6.09
C LYS A 150 31.14 1.22 7.12
N THR A 151 31.00 -0.06 6.85
CA THR A 151 31.74 -1.10 7.58
C THR A 151 33.21 -0.83 7.31
N SER A 152 33.92 -0.30 8.31
CA SER A 152 35.37 -0.32 8.32
C SER A 152 35.80 -1.78 8.35
N LEU A 153 36.21 -2.30 7.20
CA LEU A 153 37.09 -3.46 7.13
C LEU A 153 38.45 -2.99 7.66
N GLU A 154 38.64 -3.10 8.97
CA GLU A 154 39.98 -3.15 9.55
C GLU A 154 40.70 -4.33 8.88
N THR A 155 41.77 -3.98 8.17
CA THR A 155 42.69 -4.94 7.56
C THR A 155 43.98 -4.90 8.38
N ALA A 156 44.37 -6.09 8.85
CA ALA A 156 45.67 -6.46 9.43
C ALA A 156 46.00 -5.96 10.85
#